data_AF-A0A939XJU3-F1
#
_entry.id   AF-A0A939XJU3-F1
#
_cell.length_a   1.000
_cell.length_b   1.000
_cell.length_c   1.000
_cell.angle_alpha   90.00
_cell.angle_beta   90.00
_cell.angle_gamma   90.00
#
_symmetry.space_group_name_H-M   'P 1'
#
loop_
_entity.id
_entity.type
_entity.pdbx_description
1 polymer ?
#
loop_
_entity_poly.entity_id
_entity_poly.type
_entity_poly.pdbx_seq_one_letter_code
_entity_poly.pdbx_strand_id
1 'polypeptide(L)' 'MTHKISFKHLSLDGIKEIMDKRQKLELSEECTYAIIRCRQYLDEKIKSVDRPIYGITTGFGSLYNVTIPEAELGQLQ' A
#
# COMPACT_ATOMS: atom_id res chain seq x y z
N MET A 1 22.05 -7.60 11.85
CA MET A 1 20.81 -8.36 12.12
C MET A 1 19.69 -7.75 11.30
N THR A 2 18.74 -8.56 10.83
CA THR A 2 17.64 -8.13 9.97
C THR A 2 16.30 -8.40 10.66
N HIS A 3 15.43 -7.40 10.72
CA HIS A 3 14.05 -7.53 11.17
C HIS A 3 13.14 -7.78 9.96
N LYS A 4 12.31 -8.83 10.06
CA LYS A 4 11.31 -9.17 9.04
C LYS A 4 9.98 -8.50 9.37
N ILE A 5 9.52 -7.58 8.53
CA ILE A 5 8.18 -6.99 8.60
C ILE A 5 7.18 -8.08 8.19
N SER A 6 6.27 -8.42 9.11
CA SER A 6 5.29 -9.49 8.97
C SER A 6 3.94 -9.06 9.55
N PHE A 7 2.94 -9.93 9.51
CA PHE A 7 1.64 -9.70 10.17
C PHE A 7 1.69 -9.76 11.70
N LYS A 8 2.85 -10.08 12.28
CA LYS A 8 3.00 -10.12 13.74
C LYS A 8 2.88 -8.71 14.31
N HIS A 9 2.27 -8.61 15.49
CA HIS A 9 2.21 -7.37 16.22
C HIS A 9 3.62 -6.85 16.53
N LEU A 10 3.88 -5.60 16.14
CA LEU A 10 5.12 -4.90 16.45
C LEU A 10 4.88 -3.97 17.65
N SER A 11 5.42 -4.34 18.81
CA SER A 11 5.31 -3.53 20.03
C SER A 11 6.28 -2.35 20.02
N LEU A 12 6.03 -1.35 20.88
CA LEU A 12 6.94 -0.21 21.04
C LEU A 12 8.34 -0.63 21.48
N ASP A 13 8.45 -1.64 22.35
CA ASP A 13 9.75 -2.19 22.76
C ASP A 13 10.47 -2.86 21.58
N GLY A 14 9.72 -3.56 20.71
CA GLY A 14 10.27 -4.13 19.48
C GLY A 14 10.77 -3.06 18.51
N ILE A 15 10.04 -1.94 18.37
CA ILE A 15 10.48 -0.79 17.57
C ILE A 15 11.77 -0.21 18.15
N LYS A 16 11.82 0.00 19.46
CA LYS A 16 13.00 0.50 20.15
C LYS A 16 14.22 -0.40 19.92
N GLU A 17 14.04 -1.71 20.03
CA GLU A 17 15.12 -2.67 19.77
C GLU A 17 15.65 -2.58 18.33
N ILE A 18 14.76 -2.50 17.34
CA ILE A 18 15.11 -2.36 15.92
C ILE A 18 15.96 -1.10 15.71
N MET A 19 15.57 0.02 16.33
CA MET A 19 16.26 1.30 16.25
C MET A 19 17.62 1.26 16.94
N ASP A 20 17.67 0.81 18.20
CA ASP A 20 18.88 0.77 19.03
C ASP A 20 19.95 -0.14 18.40
N LYS A 21 19.52 -1.28 17.83
CA LYS A 21 20.41 -2.25 17.18
C LYS A 21 20.64 -1.96 15.70
N ARG A 22 20.07 -0.87 15.15
CA ARG A 22 20.13 -0.49 13.72
C ARG A 22 19.91 -1.68 12.79
N GLN A 23 18.85 -2.45 13.05
CA GLN A 23 18.57 -3.65 12.26
C GLN A 23 18.19 -3.27 10.82
N LYS A 24 18.65 -4.07 9.85
CA LYS A 24 18.15 -3.95 8.47
C LYS A 24 16.70 -4.39 8.44
N LEU A 25 15.88 -3.74 7.62
CA LEU A 25 14.48 -4.13 7.44
C LEU A 25 14.33 -4.93 6.15
N GLU A 26 13.53 -5.98 6.21
CA GLU A 26 13.18 -6.78 5.05
C GLU A 26 11.69 -7.16 5.15
N LEU A 27 11.01 -7.24 4.02
CA LEU A 27 9.67 -7.80 3.98
C LEU A 27 9.76 -9.31 4.20
N SER A 28 8.81 -9.84 4.97
CA SER A 28 8.52 -11.26 4.96
C SER A 28 7.92 -11.69 3.62
N GLU A 29 7.97 -12.99 3.33
CA GLU A 29 7.41 -13.54 2.10
C GLU A 29 5.89 -13.38 2.09
N GLU A 30 5.23 -13.59 3.24
CA GLU A 30 3.79 -13.43 3.38
C GLU A 30 3.32 -11.98 3.16
N CYS A 31 4.08 -10.98 3.62
CA CYS A 31 3.78 -9.58 3.34
C CYS A 31 3.99 -9.25 1.87
N THR A 32 5.09 -9.71 1.28
CA THR A 32 5.39 -9.50 -0.15
C THR A 32 4.25 -10.04 -1.01
N TYR A 33 3.85 -11.29 -0.74
CA TYR A 33 2.77 -11.94 -1.45
C TYR A 33 1.44 -11.21 -1.25
N ALA A 34 1.12 -10.76 -0.03
CA ALA A 34 -0.12 -10.03 0.24
C ALA A 34 -0.18 -8.67 -0.48
N ILE A 35 0.93 -7.93 -0.52
CA ILE A 35 1.03 -6.65 -1.24
C ILE A 35 0.76 -6.86 -2.73
N ILE A 36 1.39 -7.87 -3.33
CA ILE A 36 1.20 -8.20 -4.75
C ILE A 36 -0.26 -8.56 -5.02
N ARG A 37 -0.86 -9.45 -4.20
CA ARG A 37 -2.26 -9.84 -4.34
C ARG A 37 -3.20 -8.63 -4.21
N CYS A 38 -2.98 -7.77 -3.23
CA CYS A 38 -3.78 -6.55 -3.05
C CYS A 38 -3.72 -5.64 -4.28
N ARG A 39 -2.53 -5.48 -4.88
CA ARG A 39 -2.37 -4.64 -6.07
C ARG A 39 -3.06 -5.27 -7.29
N GLN A 40 -2.88 -6.56 -7.51
CA GLN A 40 -3.53 -7.29 -8.61
C GLN A 40 -5.06 -7.21 -8.52
N TYR A 41 -5.61 -7.44 -7.32
CA TYR A 41 -7.04 -7.30 -7.08
C TYR A 41 -7.54 -5.89 -7.44
N LEU A 42 -6.78 -4.84 -7.05
CA LEU A 42 -7.15 -3.47 -7.36
C LEU A 42 -7.11 -3.20 -8.87
N ASP A 43 -6.04 -3.62 -9.55
CA ASP A 43 -5.89 -3.44 -11.00
C ASP A 43 -7.00 -4.17 -11.78
N GLU A 44 -7.42 -5.36 -11.35
CA GLU A 44 -8.57 -6.09 -11.91
C GLU A 44 -9.89 -5.37 -11.61
N LYS A 45 -10.03 -4.87 -10.38
CA LYS A 45 -11.25 -4.19 -9.96
C LYS A 45 -11.48 -2.96 -10.82
N ILE A 46 -10.47 -2.11 -11.01
CA ILE A 46 -10.56 -0.88 -11.82
C ILE A 46 -11.08 -1.16 -13.24
N LYS A 47 -10.70 -2.27 -13.86
CA LYS A 47 -11.17 -2.65 -15.21
C LYS A 47 -12.67 -2.96 -15.29
N SER A 48 -13.31 -3.27 -14.16
CA SER A 48 -14.67 -3.78 -14.09
C SER A 48 -15.64 -2.90 -13.30
N VAL A 49 -15.18 -1.82 -12.64
CA VAL A 49 -16.08 -0.94 -11.90
C VAL A 49 -16.54 0.23 -12.76
N ASP A 50 -17.85 0.37 -12.92
CA ASP A 50 -18.47 1.56 -13.54
C ASP A 50 -18.44 2.81 -12.64
N ARG A 51 -18.05 2.65 -11.36
CA ARG A 51 -18.04 3.72 -10.36
C ARG A 51 -16.60 4.10 -9.99
N PRO A 52 -16.27 5.40 -9.90
CA PRO A 52 -14.96 5.84 -9.47
C PRO A 52 -14.63 5.38 -8.03
N ILE A 53 -13.35 5.10 -7.78
CA ILE A 53 -12.84 4.66 -6.49
C ILE A 53 -11.99 5.79 -5.89
N TYR A 54 -12.34 6.22 -4.69
CA TYR A 54 -11.71 7.38 -4.05
C TYR A 54 -10.20 7.21 -3.86
N GLY A 55 -9.42 8.21 -4.30
CA GLY A 55 -7.96 8.20 -4.22
C GLY A 55 -7.26 7.19 -5.13
N ILE A 56 -8.02 6.53 -6.03
CA ILE A 56 -7.51 5.55 -6.99
C ILE A 56 -7.90 5.98 -8.41
N THR A 57 -9.18 6.23 -8.66
CA THR A 57 -9.67 6.81 -9.93
C THR A 57 -10.37 8.15 -9.73
N THR A 58 -10.36 8.69 -8.51
CA THR A 58 -10.75 10.08 -8.23
C THR A 58 -9.63 10.84 -7.52
N GLY A 59 -9.73 12.17 -7.51
CA GLY A 59 -8.89 13.01 -6.67
C GLY A 59 -9.20 12.88 -5.18
N PHE A 60 -8.44 13.62 -4.38
CA PHE A 60 -8.56 13.69 -2.92
C PHE A 60 -9.40 14.90 -2.47
N GLY A 61 -9.99 14.83 -1.27
CA GLY A 61 -10.68 15.97 -0.63
C GLY A 61 -11.87 16.47 -1.42
N SER A 62 -11.86 17.76 -1.79
CA SER A 62 -12.93 18.37 -2.59
C SER A 62 -13.10 17.76 -3.99
N LEU A 63 -12.12 16.98 -4.47
CA LEU A 63 -12.13 16.33 -5.78
C LEU A 63 -12.59 14.87 -5.71
N TYR A 64 -13.24 14.46 -4.62
CA TYR A 64 -13.71 13.07 -4.41
C TYR A 64 -14.70 12.57 -5.48
N ASN A 65 -15.32 13.47 -6.24
CA ASN A 65 -16.29 13.18 -7.29
C ASN A 65 -15.74 13.43 -8.71
N VAL A 66 -14.46 13.80 -8.86
CA VAL A 66 -13.83 14.02 -10.16
C VAL A 66 -13.11 12.75 -10.57
N THR A 67 -13.60 12.10 -11.62
CA THR A 67 -12.94 10.93 -12.22
C THR A 67 -11.68 11.38 -12.96
N ILE A 68 -10.54 10.78 -12.63
CA ILE A 68 -9.26 11.04 -13.29
C ILE A 68 -9.06 9.97 -14.38
N PRO A 69 -8.75 10.37 -15.63
CA PRO A 69 -8.44 9.41 -16.70
C PRO A 69 -7.25 8.52 -16.34
N GLU A 70 -7.26 7.26 -16.78
CA GLU A 70 -6.20 6.28 -16.49
C GLU A 70 -4.80 6.78 -16.88
N ALA A 71 -4.69 7.51 -18.00
CA ALA A 71 -3.45 8.10 -18.50
C ALA A 71 -2.87 9.22 -17.59
N GLU A 72 -3.69 9.82 -16.72
CA GLU A 72 -3.30 10.91 -15.82
C GLU A 72 -3.08 10.44 -14.37
N LEU A 73 -3.45 9.20 -14.04
CA LEU A 73 -3.30 8.63 -12.69
C LEU A 73 -1.85 8.62 -12.20
N GLY A 74 -0.89 8.44 -13.12
CA GLY A 74 0.55 8.47 -12.79
C GLY A 74 1.07 9.85 -12.38
N GLN A 75 0.37 10.95 -12.68
CA GLN A 75 0.77 12.29 -12.24
C GLN A 75 0.28 12.63 -10.83
N LEU A 76 -0.65 11.82 -10.28
CA LEU A 76 -1.23 12.04 -8.97
C LEU A 76 -0.38 11.45 -7.81
N GLN A 77 0.59 10.57 -8.12
CA GLN A 77 1.33 9.75 -7.17
C GLN A 77 2.82 10.07 -7.13
#